data_AF-S3MFL9-F1
#
_entry.id   AF-S3MFL9-F1
#
_cell.length_a   1.000
_cell.length_b   1.000
_cell.length_c   1.000
_cell.angle_alpha   90.00
_cell.angle_beta   90.00
_cell.angle_gamma   90.00
#
_symmetry.space_group_name_H-M   'P 1'
#
loop_
_entity.id
_entity.type
_entity.pdbx_description
1 polymer ?
#
loop_
_entity_poly.entity_id
_entity_poly.type
_entity_poly.pdbx_seq_one_letter_code
_entity_poly.pdbx_strand_id
1 'polypeptide(L)'
;MQSDAFRFQAQEDFSKARNKAWINEMQNAMHPDKKRLLSLNDVKKILKPKNEVYIGLKTVPIKKIVGSEGRYNDFDNRFFPRSNELKQRWVNVDQAHLSDIVLPPIQLYELGGLYFVRDGNHRVSVAKAQGVEFIDAEVISLQSEVMLPPDVRLDTLLAEVIRYEKRVFYNETHFGDLTDYWDLDFTEAGRYDVIYNHILVHKYYMNEQQHIEINFNDALISWFKTVYLPVIAVIDKYTLLSDFKDRTKSDIYVWIVKHWDRLKQKNGNDFSLDEAALDFVALEKTAKAQEPSVFSKLKAKILNLFKYNEYNK
;
A
#
# COMPACT_ATOMS: atom_id res chain seq x y z
N MET A 1 -10.85 45.93 19.91
CA MET A 1 -12.20 45.37 20.22
C MET A 1 -12.55 44.17 19.33
N GLN A 2 -12.80 44.31 18.02
CA GLN A 2 -13.08 43.14 17.15
C GLN A 2 -11.89 42.18 17.04
N SER A 3 -10.66 42.69 16.90
CA SER A 3 -9.43 41.88 16.87
C SER A 3 -9.22 41.04 18.13
N ASP A 4 -9.57 41.59 19.29
CA ASP A 4 -9.40 40.94 20.60
C ASP A 4 -10.47 39.86 20.81
N ALA A 5 -11.69 40.11 20.31
CA ALA A 5 -12.77 39.13 20.31
C ALA A 5 -12.44 37.91 19.43
N PHE A 6 -11.95 38.13 18.19
CA PHE A 6 -11.53 37.03 17.31
C PHE A 6 -10.35 36.24 17.89
N ARG A 7 -9.40 36.92 18.53
CA ARG A 7 -8.29 36.25 19.20
C ARG A 7 -8.75 35.39 20.37
N PHE A 8 -9.72 35.86 21.17
CA PHE A 8 -10.30 35.10 22.27
C PHE A 8 -11.04 33.86 21.74
N GLN A 9 -11.90 34.04 20.72
CA GLN A 9 -12.60 32.93 20.08
C GLN A 9 -11.63 31.89 19.50
N ALA A 10 -10.57 32.32 18.81
CA ALA A 10 -9.57 31.41 18.26
C ALA A 10 -8.81 30.62 19.36
N GLN A 11 -8.63 31.18 20.55
CA GLN A 11 -8.06 30.45 21.69
C GLN A 11 -9.02 29.40 22.26
N GLU A 12 -10.33 29.68 22.31
CA GLU A 12 -11.34 28.70 22.68
C GLU A 12 -11.43 27.57 21.66
N ASP A 13 -11.41 27.90 20.37
CA ASP A 13 -11.49 26.92 19.28
C ASP A 13 -10.25 26.01 19.27
N PHE A 14 -9.06 26.54 19.57
CA PHE A 14 -7.88 25.71 19.81
C PHE A 14 -8.09 24.74 20.98
N SER A 15 -8.65 25.20 22.10
CA SER A 15 -8.92 24.34 23.26
C SER A 15 -9.92 23.23 22.92
N LYS A 16 -10.98 23.55 22.15
CA LYS A 16 -11.95 22.56 21.64
C LYS A 16 -11.26 21.55 20.72
N ALA A 17 -10.43 22.01 19.77
CA ALA A 17 -9.69 21.14 18.87
C ALA A 17 -8.72 20.22 19.62
N ARG A 18 -8.01 20.73 20.63
CA ARG A 18 -7.11 19.94 21.48
C ARG A 18 -7.86 18.88 22.28
N ASN A 19 -9.03 19.23 22.81
CA ASN A 19 -9.88 18.27 23.52
C ASN A 19 -10.39 17.16 22.59
N LYS A 20 -10.82 17.50 21.36
CA LYS A 20 -11.18 16.51 20.34
C LYS A 20 -10.03 15.54 20.05
N ALA A 21 -8.80 16.05 19.90
CA ALA A 21 -7.61 15.21 19.72
C ALA A 21 -7.40 14.26 20.90
N TRP A 22 -7.48 14.78 22.13
CA TRP A 22 -7.27 13.99 23.34
C TRP A 22 -8.33 12.88 23.53
N ILE A 23 -9.61 13.18 23.30
CA ILE A 23 -10.69 12.18 23.32
C ILE A 23 -10.43 11.09 22.28
N ASN A 24 -10.03 11.48 21.06
CA ASN A 24 -9.70 10.54 19.99
C ASN A 24 -8.48 9.66 20.32
N GLU A 25 -7.47 10.22 21.00
CA GLU A 25 -6.31 9.48 21.48
C GLU A 25 -6.67 8.45 22.56
N MET A 26 -7.60 8.80 23.45
CA MET A 26 -8.11 7.90 24.50
C MET A 26 -8.97 6.77 23.93
N GLN A 27 -9.90 7.09 23.03
CA GLN A 27 -10.76 6.10 22.37
C GLN A 27 -9.94 5.04 21.63
N ASN A 28 -8.81 5.44 21.05
CA ASN A 28 -7.93 4.56 20.29
C ASN A 28 -6.72 4.07 21.11
N ALA A 29 -6.76 4.12 22.45
CA ALA A 29 -5.63 3.78 23.34
C ALA A 29 -4.91 2.48 22.97
N MET A 30 -5.68 1.43 22.66
CA MET A 30 -5.21 0.08 22.32
C MET A 30 -4.74 -0.09 20.87
N HIS A 31 -4.92 0.92 20.01
CA HIS A 31 -4.57 0.88 18.59
C HIS A 31 -3.82 2.15 18.17
N PRO A 32 -2.51 2.25 18.47
CA PRO A 32 -1.69 3.44 18.17
C PRO A 32 -1.71 3.83 16.68
N ASP A 33 -1.80 2.84 15.78
CA ASP A 33 -1.82 3.04 14.33
C ASP A 33 -3.10 3.75 13.85
N LYS A 34 -4.19 3.68 14.62
CA LYS A 34 -5.43 4.40 14.34
C LYS A 34 -5.36 5.88 14.72
N LYS A 35 -4.32 6.32 15.44
CA LYS A 35 -4.24 7.69 16.00
C LYS A 35 -3.52 8.68 15.12
N ARG A 36 -2.67 8.21 14.21
CA ARG A 36 -1.70 9.06 13.50
C ARG A 36 -2.20 9.37 12.10
N LEU A 37 -1.85 10.56 11.62
CA LEU A 37 -1.98 10.89 10.21
C LEU A 37 -1.13 9.94 9.37
N LEU A 38 -1.57 9.71 8.14
CA LEU A 38 -0.76 8.99 7.18
C LEU A 38 0.49 9.81 6.83
N SER A 39 1.63 9.15 6.87
CA SER A 39 2.90 9.67 6.36
C SER A 39 2.94 9.44 4.85
N LEU A 40 3.15 10.50 4.07
CA LEU A 40 3.30 10.37 2.62
C LEU A 40 4.39 9.34 2.25
N ASN A 41 5.49 9.34 2.99
CA ASN A 41 6.61 8.44 2.73
C ASN A 41 6.25 6.97 2.94
N ASP A 42 5.38 6.65 3.90
CA ASP A 42 4.95 5.27 4.12
C ASP A 42 3.98 4.80 3.03
N VAL A 43 3.14 5.71 2.53
CA VAL A 43 2.29 5.43 1.36
C VAL A 43 3.12 5.27 0.08
N LYS A 44 4.13 6.13 -0.16
CA LYS A 44 5.04 6.04 -1.31
C LYS A 44 5.78 4.70 -1.36
N LYS A 45 6.22 4.15 -0.21
CA LYS A 45 6.91 2.84 -0.17
C LYS A 45 6.03 1.69 -0.66
N ILE A 46 4.72 1.79 -0.45
CA ILE A 46 3.78 0.73 -0.82
C ILE A 46 3.30 0.92 -2.26
N LEU A 47 2.87 2.14 -2.62
CA LEU A 47 2.28 2.44 -3.94
C LEU A 47 3.33 2.67 -5.04
N LYS A 48 4.58 2.97 -4.68
CA LYS A 48 5.73 3.18 -5.59
C LYS A 48 5.37 4.04 -6.81
N PRO A 49 5.00 5.32 -6.62
CA PRO A 49 4.59 6.18 -7.71
C PRO A 49 5.74 6.40 -8.71
N LYS A 50 5.40 6.48 -10.00
CA LYS A 50 6.38 6.52 -11.10
C LYS A 50 6.84 7.93 -11.46
N ASN A 51 5.92 8.91 -11.43
CA ASN A 51 6.16 10.28 -11.87
C ASN A 51 5.56 11.30 -10.90
N GLU A 52 6.09 12.53 -10.92
CA GLU A 52 5.51 13.70 -10.24
C GLU A 52 5.07 14.72 -11.28
N VAL A 53 3.82 15.18 -11.21
CA VAL A 53 3.23 16.13 -12.17
C VAL A 53 2.59 17.29 -11.43
N TYR A 54 2.97 18.51 -11.77
CA TYR A 54 2.29 19.70 -11.22
C TYR A 54 0.91 19.85 -11.86
N ILE A 55 -0.13 19.83 -11.04
CA ILE A 55 -1.53 19.89 -11.46
C ILE A 55 -2.06 21.34 -11.44
N GLY A 56 -1.42 22.23 -10.68
CA GLY A 56 -1.88 23.62 -10.53
C GLY A 56 -2.75 23.86 -9.31
N LEU A 57 -3.35 25.05 -9.25
CA LEU A 57 -4.29 25.46 -8.21
C LEU A 57 -5.63 24.75 -8.40
N LYS A 58 -6.12 24.08 -7.36
CA LYS A 58 -7.41 23.39 -7.33
C LYS A 58 -8.12 23.57 -5.99
N THR A 59 -9.44 23.60 -6.04
CA THR A 59 -10.29 23.49 -4.86
C THR A 59 -10.46 21.99 -4.52
N VAL A 60 -9.99 21.58 -3.35
CA VAL A 60 -9.87 20.17 -2.94
C VAL A 60 -10.83 19.85 -1.79
N PRO A 61 -11.55 18.71 -1.84
CA PRO A 61 -12.37 18.25 -0.72
C PRO A 61 -11.48 17.95 0.51
N ILE A 62 -11.72 18.62 1.63
CA ILE A 62 -10.94 18.46 2.86
C ILE A 62 -11.01 17.02 3.39
N LYS A 63 -12.11 16.30 3.13
CA LYS A 63 -12.27 14.89 3.49
C LYS A 63 -11.24 13.96 2.83
N LYS A 64 -10.67 14.35 1.68
CA LYS A 64 -9.62 13.58 0.99
C LYS A 64 -8.21 13.93 1.47
N ILE A 65 -8.06 14.93 2.33
CA ILE A 65 -6.77 15.25 2.97
C ILE A 65 -6.63 14.36 4.21
N VAL A 66 -5.74 13.37 4.09
CA VAL A 66 -5.63 12.22 5.02
C VAL A 66 -4.29 12.16 5.74
N GLY A 67 -3.30 12.93 5.29
CA GLY A 67 -1.92 12.78 5.77
C GLY A 67 -1.03 13.99 5.54
N SER A 68 0.23 13.86 5.95
CA SER A 68 1.25 14.90 5.75
C SER A 68 2.56 14.29 5.29
N GLU A 69 3.33 15.05 4.53
CA GLU A 69 4.71 14.70 4.18
C GLU A 69 5.63 14.70 5.41
N GLY A 70 5.46 15.65 6.33
CA GLY A 70 6.41 15.86 7.44
C GLY A 70 5.82 16.04 8.83
N ARG A 71 4.56 16.51 8.96
CA ARG A 71 3.97 16.90 10.25
C ARG A 71 2.91 15.92 10.76
N TYR A 72 2.97 14.66 10.32
CA TYR A 72 2.01 13.62 10.66
C TYR A 72 2.04 13.21 12.16
N ASN A 73 3.04 13.66 12.94
CA ASN A 73 3.11 13.45 14.39
C ASN A 73 2.47 14.55 15.22
N ASP A 74 2.37 15.76 14.67
CA ASP A 74 1.89 16.95 15.36
C ASP A 74 0.36 16.94 15.52
N PHE A 75 -0.32 16.19 14.65
CA PHE A 75 -1.77 16.12 14.59
C PHE A 75 -2.25 14.67 14.68
N ASP A 76 -3.47 14.47 15.15
CA ASP A 76 -4.13 13.17 15.13
C ASP A 76 -4.63 12.81 13.72
N ASN A 77 -5.15 11.60 13.54
CA ASN A 77 -5.71 11.12 12.26
C ASN A 77 -6.86 11.99 11.69
N ARG A 78 -7.36 12.98 12.43
CA ARG A 78 -8.39 13.95 12.01
C ARG A 78 -7.82 15.37 11.87
N PHE A 79 -6.49 15.53 11.84
CA PHE A 79 -5.77 16.80 11.82
C PHE A 79 -5.99 17.70 13.05
N PHE A 80 -6.45 17.19 14.20
CA PHE A 80 -6.53 17.98 15.42
C PHE A 80 -5.17 18.04 16.14
N PRO A 81 -4.78 19.19 16.72
CA PRO A 81 -3.46 19.39 17.29
C PRO A 81 -3.23 18.51 18.53
N ARG A 82 -2.06 17.87 18.61
CA ARG A 82 -1.68 16.98 19.72
C ARG A 82 -0.83 17.64 20.80
N SER A 83 -0.33 18.85 20.56
CA SER A 83 0.54 19.58 21.49
C SER A 83 0.11 21.04 21.62
N ASN A 84 0.29 21.61 22.80
CA ASN A 84 0.09 23.04 23.05
C ASN A 84 1.15 23.90 22.36
N GLU A 85 2.28 23.34 21.93
CA GLU A 85 3.30 24.03 21.14
C GLU A 85 2.74 24.57 19.82
N LEU A 86 1.69 23.94 19.30
CA LEU A 86 1.00 24.34 18.07
C LEU A 86 0.07 25.54 18.26
N LYS A 87 -0.25 25.90 19.52
CA LYS A 87 -1.30 26.86 19.88
C LYS A 87 -1.11 28.20 19.20
N GLN A 88 0.06 28.81 19.33
CA GLN A 88 0.26 30.18 18.84
C GLN A 88 0.04 30.29 17.33
N ARG A 89 0.61 29.36 16.56
CA ARG A 89 0.46 29.36 15.09
C ARG A 89 -0.95 28.97 14.66
N TRP A 90 -1.59 28.04 15.36
CA TRP A 90 -2.97 27.62 15.09
C TRP A 90 -3.96 28.76 15.34
N VAL A 91 -3.87 29.44 16.50
CA VAL A 91 -4.71 30.59 16.86
C VAL A 91 -4.54 31.74 15.87
N ASN A 92 -3.32 32.02 15.41
CA ASN A 92 -3.10 33.07 14.41
C ASN A 92 -3.78 32.75 13.07
N VAL A 93 -3.78 31.48 12.66
CA VAL A 93 -4.45 31.04 11.42
C VAL A 93 -5.96 31.11 11.56
N ASP A 94 -6.50 30.64 12.68
CA ASP A 94 -7.94 30.67 12.95
C ASP A 94 -8.47 32.10 13.11
N GLN A 95 -7.71 32.97 13.80
CA GLN A 95 -8.03 34.39 13.88
C GLN A 95 -8.07 35.06 12.50
N ALA A 96 -7.13 34.74 11.62
CA ALA A 96 -7.13 35.26 10.25
C ALA A 96 -8.37 34.77 9.46
N HIS A 97 -8.74 33.50 9.64
CA HIS A 97 -9.96 32.94 9.05
C HIS A 97 -11.24 33.63 9.56
N LEU A 98 -11.37 33.81 10.88
CA LEU A 98 -12.48 34.53 11.51
C LEU A 98 -12.56 36.01 11.11
N SER A 99 -11.44 36.59 10.68
CA SER A 99 -11.33 37.98 10.22
C SER A 99 -11.52 38.12 8.69
N ASP A 100 -11.99 37.07 8.01
CA ASP A 100 -12.16 37.01 6.55
C ASP A 100 -10.90 37.38 5.74
N ILE A 101 -9.72 37.15 6.33
CA ILE A 101 -8.45 37.37 5.65
C ILE A 101 -8.21 36.21 4.68
N VAL A 102 -8.03 36.53 3.40
CA VAL A 102 -7.66 35.55 2.38
C VAL A 102 -6.25 35.01 2.71
N LEU A 103 -6.19 33.72 3.03
CA LEU A 103 -4.95 33.01 3.28
C LEU A 103 -4.39 32.44 1.98
N PRO A 104 -3.06 32.31 1.84
CA PRO A 104 -2.47 31.63 0.69
C PRO A 104 -2.92 30.17 0.63
N PRO A 105 -3.02 29.60 -0.59
CA PRO A 105 -3.40 28.20 -0.77
C PRO A 105 -2.46 27.27 0.01
N ILE A 106 -2.96 26.09 0.37
CA ILE A 106 -2.11 25.03 0.92
C ILE A 106 -1.34 24.33 -0.21
N GLN A 107 -0.31 23.56 0.13
CA GLN A 107 0.40 22.74 -0.85
C GLN A 107 0.16 21.27 -0.54
N LEU A 108 -0.28 20.52 -1.55
CA LEU A 108 -0.66 19.12 -1.43
C LEU A 108 0.12 18.26 -2.43
N TYR A 109 0.55 17.09 -1.97
CA TYR A 109 0.77 15.96 -2.86
C TYR A 109 -0.53 15.18 -2.99
N GLU A 110 -0.88 14.78 -4.20
CA GLU A 110 -1.94 13.81 -4.48
C GLU A 110 -1.30 12.45 -4.75
N LEU A 111 -1.79 11.38 -4.13
CA LEU A 111 -1.33 10.02 -4.35
C LEU A 111 -2.48 9.04 -4.13
N GLY A 112 -2.82 8.28 -5.17
CA GLY A 112 -3.87 7.26 -5.12
C GLY A 112 -5.25 7.83 -4.81
N GLY A 113 -5.56 9.04 -5.29
CA GLY A 113 -6.84 9.72 -5.07
C GLY A 113 -6.97 10.44 -3.74
N LEU A 114 -5.92 10.44 -2.91
CA LEU A 114 -5.85 11.06 -1.59
C LEU A 114 -4.80 12.17 -1.56
N TYR A 115 -4.92 13.07 -0.58
CA TYR A 115 -4.04 14.24 -0.46
C TYR A 115 -3.22 14.23 0.84
N PHE A 116 -1.97 14.66 0.68
CA PHE A 116 -0.97 14.75 1.74
C PHE A 116 -0.43 16.17 1.80
N VAL A 117 -0.48 16.78 2.98
CA VAL A 117 -0.07 18.17 3.18
C VAL A 117 1.45 18.28 3.16
N ARG A 118 1.96 19.05 2.18
CA ARG A 118 3.34 19.52 2.09
C ARG A 118 3.51 20.81 2.91
N ASP A 119 2.67 21.81 2.65
CA ASP A 119 2.58 23.06 3.44
C ASP A 119 1.13 23.39 3.80
N GLY A 120 0.94 24.03 4.96
CA GLY A 120 -0.38 24.49 5.40
C GLY A 120 -1.10 23.56 6.39
N ASN A 121 -0.37 22.68 7.11
CA ASN A 121 -0.98 21.76 8.08
C ASN A 121 -1.89 22.43 9.12
N HIS A 122 -1.52 23.61 9.63
CA HIS A 122 -2.39 24.38 10.54
C HIS A 122 -3.66 24.90 9.83
N ARG A 123 -3.57 25.32 8.56
CA ARG A 123 -4.72 25.76 7.77
C ARG A 123 -5.70 24.61 7.55
N VAL A 124 -5.20 23.40 7.26
CA VAL A 124 -6.04 22.19 7.16
C VAL A 124 -6.67 21.83 8.50
N SER A 125 -5.91 21.91 9.60
CA SER A 125 -6.41 21.66 10.96
C SER A 125 -7.55 22.62 11.33
N VAL A 126 -7.36 23.92 11.12
CA VAL A 126 -8.39 24.96 11.34
C VAL A 126 -9.61 24.70 10.46
N ALA A 127 -9.41 24.48 9.16
CA ALA A 127 -10.51 24.25 8.23
C ALA A 127 -11.35 23.00 8.62
N LYS A 128 -10.71 21.90 9.08
CA LYS A 128 -11.44 20.74 9.63
C LYS A 128 -12.14 21.06 10.96
N ALA A 129 -11.55 21.89 11.81
CA ALA A 129 -12.18 22.28 13.07
C ALA A 129 -13.43 23.14 12.86
N GLN A 130 -13.39 24.02 11.86
CA GLN A 130 -14.49 24.91 11.45
C GLN A 130 -15.52 24.22 10.53
N GLY A 131 -15.29 22.96 10.13
CA GLY A 131 -16.24 22.20 9.31
C GLY A 131 -16.27 22.60 7.84
N VAL A 132 -15.21 23.24 7.34
CA VAL A 132 -15.07 23.60 5.93
C VAL A 132 -15.06 22.33 5.07
N GLU A 133 -15.76 22.35 3.94
CA GLU A 133 -15.84 21.20 3.04
C GLU A 133 -14.71 21.16 2.00
N PHE A 134 -14.28 22.33 1.52
CA PHE A 134 -13.31 22.48 0.45
C PHE A 134 -12.24 23.53 0.77
N ILE A 135 -11.02 23.31 0.31
CA ILE A 135 -9.89 24.24 0.51
C ILE A 135 -9.07 24.38 -0.77
N ASP A 136 -8.61 25.59 -1.05
CA ASP A 136 -7.77 25.85 -2.21
C ASP A 136 -6.33 25.41 -1.95
N ALA A 137 -5.79 24.68 -2.94
CA ALA A 137 -4.49 24.04 -2.84
C ALA A 137 -3.73 24.06 -4.17
N GLU A 138 -2.42 24.29 -4.12
CA GLU A 138 -1.50 23.90 -5.18
C GLU A 138 -1.24 22.40 -5.08
N VAL A 139 -1.50 21.65 -6.16
CA VAL A 139 -1.44 20.19 -6.15
C VAL A 139 -0.31 19.68 -7.03
N ILE A 140 0.50 18.76 -6.49
CA ILE A 140 1.46 17.92 -7.23
C ILE A 140 0.96 16.48 -7.17
N SER A 141 0.65 15.86 -8.31
CA SER A 141 0.22 14.46 -8.37
C SER A 141 1.42 13.52 -8.46
N LEU A 142 1.49 12.56 -7.55
CA LEU A 142 2.37 11.41 -7.57
C LEU A 142 1.60 10.27 -8.26
N GLN A 143 1.84 10.09 -9.55
CA GLN A 143 1.04 9.17 -10.37
C GLN A 143 1.12 7.73 -9.83
N SER A 144 -0.05 7.16 -9.53
CA SER A 144 -0.21 5.76 -9.13
C SER A 144 -1.41 5.15 -9.83
N GLU A 145 -1.30 3.88 -10.20
CA GLU A 145 -2.38 3.07 -10.77
C GLU A 145 -3.36 2.62 -9.68
N VAL A 146 -2.95 2.67 -8.41
CA VAL A 146 -3.74 2.23 -7.26
C VAL A 146 -4.57 3.37 -6.70
N MET A 147 -5.88 3.15 -6.57
CA MET A 147 -6.80 4.09 -5.92
C MET A 147 -7.12 3.64 -4.49
N LEU A 148 -6.91 4.53 -3.52
CA LEU A 148 -7.13 4.26 -2.11
C LEU A 148 -8.46 4.87 -1.63
N PRO A 149 -9.16 4.21 -0.69
CA PRO A 149 -10.37 4.77 -0.10
C PRO A 149 -10.03 5.94 0.85
N PRO A 150 -10.90 6.98 0.97
CA PRO A 150 -10.64 8.15 1.80
C PRO A 150 -10.43 7.90 3.30
N ASP A 151 -10.94 6.78 3.81
CA ASP A 151 -10.84 6.35 5.21
C ASP A 151 -9.71 5.34 5.45
N VAL A 152 -8.81 5.14 4.47
CA VAL A 152 -7.66 4.25 4.61
C VAL A 152 -6.80 4.66 5.81
N ARG A 153 -6.31 3.67 6.54
CA ARG A 153 -5.45 3.85 7.71
C ARG A 153 -4.13 3.11 7.50
N LEU A 154 -3.14 3.44 8.32
CA LEU A 154 -1.81 2.83 8.21
C LEU A 154 -1.87 1.31 8.38
N ASP A 155 -2.67 0.82 9.33
CA ASP A 155 -2.84 -0.62 9.62
C ASP A 155 -3.58 -1.38 8.51
N THR A 156 -4.38 -0.69 7.69
CA THR A 156 -5.17 -1.31 6.60
C THR A 156 -4.60 -1.03 5.22
N LEU A 157 -3.63 -0.11 5.10
CA LEU A 157 -3.14 0.39 3.82
C LEU A 157 -2.66 -0.73 2.89
N LEU A 158 -1.80 -1.62 3.38
CA LEU A 158 -1.31 -2.74 2.58
C LEU A 158 -2.45 -3.66 2.12
N ALA A 159 -3.41 -3.96 3.01
CA ALA A 159 -4.55 -4.81 2.68
C ALA A 159 -5.47 -4.16 1.64
N GLU A 160 -5.68 -2.84 1.69
CA GLU A 160 -6.46 -2.11 0.68
C GLU A 160 -5.75 -2.09 -0.68
N VAL A 161 -4.42 -1.96 -0.71
CA VAL A 161 -3.63 -2.06 -1.95
C VAL A 161 -3.77 -3.46 -2.55
N ILE A 162 -3.54 -4.52 -1.76
CA ILE A 162 -3.68 -5.92 -2.23
C ILE A 162 -5.11 -6.19 -2.72
N ARG A 163 -6.13 -5.67 -2.04
CA ARG A 163 -7.54 -5.80 -2.45
C ARG A 163 -7.80 -5.09 -3.78
N TYR A 164 -7.22 -3.91 -3.98
CA TYR A 164 -7.31 -3.19 -5.24
C TYR A 164 -6.67 -4.00 -6.38
N GLU A 165 -5.43 -4.47 -6.19
CA GLU A 165 -4.73 -5.30 -7.17
C GLU A 165 -5.53 -6.56 -7.52
N LYS A 166 -6.06 -7.27 -6.53
CA LYS A 166 -6.94 -8.44 -6.74
C LYS A 166 -8.12 -8.08 -7.63
N ARG A 167 -8.81 -6.99 -7.32
CA ARG A 167 -9.99 -6.55 -8.08
C ARG A 167 -9.62 -6.23 -9.53
N VAL A 168 -8.55 -5.48 -9.76
CA VAL A 168 -8.08 -5.12 -11.11
C VAL A 168 -7.74 -6.40 -11.88
N PHE A 169 -6.92 -7.28 -11.31
CA PHE A 169 -6.54 -8.54 -11.95
C PHE A 169 -7.75 -9.39 -12.32
N TYR A 170 -8.69 -9.61 -11.40
CA TYR A 170 -9.88 -10.42 -11.67
C TYR A 170 -10.77 -9.78 -12.74
N ASN A 171 -10.91 -8.46 -12.73
CA ASN A 171 -11.73 -7.73 -13.71
C ASN A 171 -11.09 -7.73 -15.11
N GLU A 172 -9.78 -7.56 -15.21
CA GLU A 172 -9.09 -7.50 -16.50
C GLU A 172 -8.92 -8.89 -17.12
N THR A 173 -8.66 -9.91 -16.30
CA THR A 173 -8.36 -11.27 -16.79
C THR A 173 -9.55 -12.21 -16.80
N HIS A 174 -10.66 -11.84 -16.13
CA HIS A 174 -11.81 -12.72 -15.87
C HIS A 174 -11.42 -14.01 -15.14
N PHE A 175 -10.32 -13.99 -14.36
CA PHE A 175 -9.71 -15.17 -13.75
C PHE A 175 -10.71 -16.02 -12.96
N GLY A 176 -11.51 -15.39 -12.08
CA GLY A 176 -12.51 -16.09 -11.27
C GLY A 176 -13.55 -16.82 -12.10
N ASP A 177 -14.10 -16.16 -13.14
CA ASP A 177 -15.12 -16.73 -14.02
C ASP A 177 -14.56 -17.86 -14.90
N LEU A 178 -13.33 -17.73 -15.38
CA LEU A 178 -12.69 -18.73 -16.25
C LEU A 178 -12.22 -19.98 -15.51
N THR A 179 -11.91 -19.85 -14.22
CA THR A 179 -11.28 -20.93 -13.43
C THR A 179 -12.17 -21.50 -12.33
N ASP A 180 -13.26 -20.82 -11.97
CA ASP A 180 -14.07 -21.05 -10.77
C ASP A 180 -13.23 -21.05 -9.47
N TYR A 181 -12.14 -20.27 -9.46
CA TYR A 181 -11.21 -20.16 -8.34
C TYR A 181 -11.12 -18.70 -7.86
N TRP A 182 -11.60 -18.43 -6.66
CA TRP A 182 -11.69 -17.08 -6.09
C TRP A 182 -10.69 -16.81 -4.96
N ASP A 183 -9.91 -17.83 -4.58
CA ASP A 183 -8.99 -17.83 -3.44
C ASP A 183 -7.52 -17.59 -3.85
N LEU A 184 -7.29 -16.99 -5.03
CA LEU A 184 -5.97 -16.50 -5.41
C LEU A 184 -5.65 -15.26 -4.57
N ASP A 185 -5.20 -15.48 -3.34
CA ASP A 185 -4.87 -14.45 -2.36
C ASP A 185 -3.37 -14.32 -2.13
N PHE A 186 -2.93 -13.13 -1.71
CA PHE A 186 -1.55 -12.82 -1.39
C PHE A 186 -1.45 -11.96 -0.13
N THR A 187 -0.26 -11.95 0.46
CA THR A 187 0.03 -11.15 1.67
C THR A 187 0.97 -9.98 1.40
N GLU A 188 1.39 -9.80 0.15
CA GLU A 188 2.27 -8.72 -0.30
C GLU A 188 1.72 -8.07 -1.58
N ALA A 189 1.95 -6.76 -1.73
CA ALA A 189 1.57 -6.01 -2.92
C ALA A 189 2.46 -6.35 -4.14
N GLY A 190 1.93 -6.11 -5.33
CA GLY A 190 2.56 -6.37 -6.63
C GLY A 190 2.57 -7.84 -7.05
N ARG A 191 1.90 -8.74 -6.31
CA ARG A 191 1.91 -10.18 -6.60
C ARG A 191 1.00 -10.56 -7.77
N TYR A 192 -0.06 -9.80 -8.01
CA TYR A 192 -0.93 -10.04 -9.17
C TYR A 192 -0.23 -9.74 -10.50
N ASP A 193 0.63 -8.72 -10.56
CA ASP A 193 1.46 -8.45 -11.75
C ASP A 193 2.42 -9.61 -12.05
N VAL A 194 2.97 -10.23 -11.00
CA VAL A 194 3.81 -11.42 -11.13
C VAL A 194 3.01 -12.58 -11.73
N ILE A 195 1.80 -12.83 -11.26
CA ILE A 195 0.92 -13.86 -11.83
C ILE A 195 0.56 -13.56 -13.27
N TYR A 196 0.17 -12.32 -13.57
CA TYR A 196 -0.13 -11.90 -14.93
C TYR A 196 1.05 -12.17 -15.87
N ASN A 197 2.26 -11.81 -15.45
CA ASN A 197 3.47 -12.09 -16.21
C ASN A 197 3.75 -13.60 -16.36
N HIS A 198 3.51 -14.42 -15.33
CA HIS A 198 3.65 -15.88 -15.45
C HIS A 198 2.69 -16.46 -16.50
N ILE A 199 1.46 -15.94 -16.58
CA ILE A 199 0.49 -16.34 -17.61
C ILE A 199 1.00 -15.93 -19.00
N LEU A 200 1.56 -14.73 -19.16
CA LEU A 200 2.14 -14.29 -20.43
C LEU A 200 3.34 -15.14 -20.86
N VAL A 201 4.22 -15.49 -19.92
CA VAL A 201 5.36 -16.37 -20.18
C VAL A 201 4.88 -17.77 -20.58
N HIS A 202 3.87 -18.31 -19.89
CA HIS A 202 3.25 -19.59 -20.26
C HIS A 202 2.64 -19.53 -21.67
N LYS A 203 1.89 -18.46 -21.98
CA LYS A 203 1.35 -18.20 -23.32
C LYS A 203 2.44 -18.16 -24.38
N TYR A 204 3.58 -17.51 -24.09
CA TYR A 204 4.71 -17.45 -25.01
C TYR A 204 5.19 -18.87 -25.37
N TYR A 205 5.48 -19.71 -24.37
CA TYR A 205 5.95 -21.08 -24.62
C TYR A 205 4.90 -21.96 -25.30
N MET A 206 3.61 -21.81 -24.96
CA MET A 206 2.55 -22.54 -25.67
C MET A 206 2.48 -22.21 -27.15
N ASN A 207 2.82 -20.97 -27.54
CA ASN A 207 2.78 -20.52 -28.92
C ASN A 207 4.00 -20.98 -29.75
N GLU A 208 5.12 -21.39 -29.14
CA GLU A 208 6.34 -21.77 -29.89
C GLU A 208 6.12 -22.94 -30.86
N GLN A 209 5.12 -23.80 -30.59
CA GLN A 209 4.80 -24.97 -31.42
C GLN A 209 3.52 -24.79 -32.25
N GLN A 210 2.94 -23.58 -32.31
CA GLN A 210 1.65 -23.32 -32.93
C GLN A 210 1.76 -22.32 -34.10
N HIS A 211 0.93 -22.52 -35.12
CA HIS A 211 0.87 -21.61 -36.28
C HIS A 211 -0.13 -20.47 -36.09
N ILE A 212 -1.04 -20.58 -35.12
CA ILE A 212 -2.05 -19.57 -34.79
C ILE A 212 -1.81 -19.15 -33.35
N GLU A 213 -1.82 -17.83 -33.11
CA GLU A 213 -1.64 -17.28 -31.77
C GLU A 213 -2.80 -17.69 -30.85
N ILE A 214 -2.46 -18.36 -29.76
CA ILE A 214 -3.38 -18.70 -28.67
C ILE A 214 -3.78 -17.39 -27.97
N ASN A 215 -5.08 -17.21 -27.72
CA ASN A 215 -5.58 -16.05 -27.00
C ASN A 215 -5.17 -16.09 -25.51
N PHE A 216 -5.26 -14.96 -24.82
CA PHE A 216 -4.85 -14.86 -23.42
C PHE A 216 -5.67 -15.78 -22.48
N ASN A 217 -6.99 -15.88 -22.69
CA ASN A 217 -7.88 -16.63 -21.81
C ASN A 217 -7.58 -18.14 -21.85
N ASP A 218 -7.32 -18.69 -23.02
CA ASP A 218 -6.93 -20.10 -23.20
C ASP A 218 -5.59 -20.39 -22.54
N ALA A 219 -4.63 -19.46 -22.68
CA ALA A 219 -3.34 -19.57 -21.99
C ALA A 219 -3.48 -19.46 -20.47
N LEU A 220 -4.37 -18.61 -19.96
CA LEU A 220 -4.68 -18.50 -18.53
C LEU A 220 -5.26 -19.79 -17.99
N ILE A 221 -6.27 -20.38 -18.66
CA ILE A 221 -6.87 -21.66 -18.25
C ILE A 221 -5.82 -22.77 -18.27
N SER A 222 -5.00 -22.82 -19.32
CA SER A 222 -3.91 -23.78 -19.40
C SER A 222 -2.91 -23.60 -18.26
N TRP A 223 -2.39 -22.39 -18.06
CA TRP A 223 -1.45 -22.06 -16.98
C TRP A 223 -2.01 -22.49 -15.62
N PHE A 224 -3.27 -22.15 -15.35
CA PHE A 224 -3.91 -22.48 -14.09
C PHE A 224 -3.93 -24.00 -13.85
N LYS A 225 -4.31 -24.78 -14.87
CA LYS A 225 -4.44 -26.24 -14.78
C LYS A 225 -3.10 -26.99 -14.79
N THR A 226 -2.14 -26.53 -15.58
CA THR A 226 -0.90 -27.28 -15.84
C THR A 226 0.32 -26.74 -15.11
N VAL A 227 0.21 -25.57 -14.48
CA VAL A 227 1.33 -24.91 -13.77
C VAL A 227 0.93 -24.57 -12.33
N TYR A 228 -0.12 -23.78 -12.14
CA TYR A 228 -0.51 -23.33 -10.81
C TYR A 228 -1.02 -24.49 -9.93
N LEU A 229 -2.06 -25.21 -10.35
CA LEU A 229 -2.66 -26.29 -9.56
C LEU A 229 -1.69 -27.43 -9.21
N PRO A 230 -0.81 -27.91 -10.12
CA PRO A 230 0.19 -28.92 -9.77
C PRO A 230 1.14 -28.47 -8.65
N VAL A 231 1.62 -27.22 -8.70
CA VAL A 231 2.47 -26.67 -7.64
C VAL A 231 1.70 -26.53 -6.33
N ILE A 232 0.43 -26.10 -6.37
CA ILE A 232 -0.43 -26.08 -5.17
C ILE A 232 -0.59 -27.48 -4.59
N ALA A 233 -0.77 -28.51 -5.42
CA ALA A 233 -0.87 -29.90 -4.96
C ALA A 233 0.42 -30.39 -4.28
N VAL A 234 1.60 -29.97 -4.76
CA VAL A 234 2.89 -30.24 -4.10
C VAL A 234 2.96 -29.52 -2.75
N ILE A 235 2.59 -28.24 -2.69
CA ILE A 235 2.54 -27.45 -1.45
C ILE A 235 1.68 -28.15 -0.39
N ASP A 236 0.49 -28.63 -0.78
CA ASP A 236 -0.45 -29.32 0.10
C ASP A 236 0.09 -30.69 0.54
N LYS A 237 0.62 -31.48 -0.40
CA LYS A 237 1.16 -32.83 -0.11
C LYS A 237 2.27 -32.80 0.94
N TYR A 238 3.09 -31.75 0.95
CA TYR A 238 4.21 -31.60 1.89
C TYR A 238 3.89 -30.66 3.06
N THR A 239 2.65 -30.20 3.19
CA THR A 239 2.18 -29.32 4.26
C THR A 239 3.04 -28.06 4.41
N LEU A 240 3.57 -27.51 3.31
CA LEU A 240 4.54 -26.39 3.40
C LEU A 240 3.97 -25.15 4.08
N LEU A 241 2.64 -24.99 4.07
CA LEU A 241 1.98 -23.86 4.71
C LEU A 241 2.19 -23.81 6.23
N SER A 242 2.38 -24.95 6.91
CA SER A 242 2.65 -24.96 8.36
C SER A 242 3.96 -24.26 8.71
N ASP A 243 4.84 -24.13 7.74
CA ASP A 243 6.19 -23.61 7.90
C ASP A 243 6.24 -22.10 7.72
N PHE A 244 5.19 -21.53 7.11
CA PHE A 244 5.06 -20.13 6.77
C PHE A 244 3.79 -19.55 7.40
N LYS A 245 3.87 -19.26 8.70
CA LYS A 245 2.79 -18.59 9.43
C LYS A 245 2.43 -17.26 8.74
N ASP A 246 1.13 -17.01 8.62
CA ASP A 246 0.54 -15.80 8.02
C ASP A 246 0.78 -15.65 6.51
N ARG A 247 0.98 -16.76 5.77
CA ARG A 247 1.14 -16.78 4.30
C ARG A 247 0.10 -17.65 3.61
N THR A 248 -0.12 -17.37 2.32
CA THR A 248 -1.05 -18.12 1.47
C THR A 248 -0.31 -19.16 0.62
N LYS A 249 -1.06 -20.10 0.02
CA LYS A 249 -0.50 -21.04 -0.95
C LYS A 249 0.08 -20.32 -2.17
N SER A 250 -0.57 -19.24 -2.61
CA SER A 250 -0.11 -18.43 -3.74
C SER A 250 1.19 -17.67 -3.44
N ASP A 251 1.39 -17.21 -2.19
CA ASP A 251 2.67 -16.61 -1.79
C ASP A 251 3.81 -17.62 -1.95
N ILE A 252 3.61 -18.86 -1.49
CA ILE A 252 4.60 -19.94 -1.62
C ILE A 252 4.83 -20.30 -3.09
N TYR A 253 3.77 -20.34 -3.91
CA TYR A 253 3.88 -20.55 -5.35
C TYR A 253 4.83 -19.53 -6.00
N VAL A 254 4.67 -18.23 -5.71
CA VAL A 254 5.55 -17.19 -6.25
C VAL A 254 7.01 -17.41 -5.83
N TRP A 255 7.25 -17.88 -4.61
CA TRP A 255 8.61 -18.19 -4.15
C TRP A 255 9.21 -19.40 -4.86
N ILE A 256 8.42 -20.46 -5.09
CA ILE A 256 8.84 -21.64 -5.85
C ILE A 256 9.21 -21.24 -7.29
N VAL A 257 8.38 -20.43 -7.95
CA VAL A 257 8.69 -19.98 -9.33
C VAL A 257 9.95 -19.12 -9.38
N LYS A 258 10.15 -18.21 -8.41
CA LYS A 258 11.39 -17.43 -8.33
C LYS A 258 12.62 -18.32 -8.09
N HIS A 259 12.46 -19.36 -7.27
CA HIS A 259 13.51 -20.35 -7.04
C HIS A 259 13.80 -21.16 -8.31
N TRP A 260 12.76 -21.53 -9.06
CA TRP A 260 12.89 -22.19 -10.36
C TRP A 260 13.67 -21.36 -11.37
N ASP A 261 13.38 -20.06 -11.51
CA ASP A 261 14.13 -19.16 -12.38
C ASP A 261 15.62 -19.14 -12.04
N ARG A 262 15.95 -19.16 -10.75
CA ARG A 262 17.34 -19.22 -10.27
C ARG A 262 18.00 -20.56 -10.59
N LEU A 263 17.28 -21.67 -10.47
CA LEU A 263 17.78 -22.99 -10.83
C LEU A 263 18.06 -23.09 -12.33
N LYS A 264 17.16 -22.57 -13.16
CA LYS A 264 17.35 -22.50 -14.61
C LYS A 264 18.58 -21.68 -15.01
N GLN A 265 18.79 -20.52 -14.38
CA GLN A 265 19.98 -19.71 -14.64
C GLN A 265 21.29 -20.42 -14.28
N LYS A 266 21.29 -21.30 -13.27
CA LYS A 266 22.49 -21.99 -12.79
C LYS A 266 22.74 -23.32 -13.51
N ASN A 267 21.68 -24.05 -13.85
CA ASN A 267 21.75 -25.46 -14.27
C ASN A 267 21.29 -25.68 -15.73
N GLY A 268 20.83 -24.64 -16.44
CA GLY A 268 20.23 -24.76 -17.77
C GLY A 268 18.71 -24.96 -17.74
N ASN A 269 18.08 -25.01 -18.92
CA ASN A 269 16.62 -24.97 -19.06
C ASN A 269 15.88 -26.29 -18.73
N ASP A 270 16.59 -27.37 -18.43
CA ASP A 270 16.02 -28.71 -18.26
C ASP A 270 15.35 -28.95 -16.90
N PHE A 271 15.25 -27.94 -16.04
CA PHE A 271 14.57 -28.07 -14.75
C PHE A 271 13.08 -27.83 -14.91
N SER A 272 12.25 -28.82 -14.55
CA SER A 272 10.79 -28.65 -14.52
C SER A 272 10.35 -27.87 -13.28
N LEU A 273 9.14 -27.30 -13.33
CA LEU A 273 8.60 -26.56 -12.19
C LEU A 273 8.25 -27.49 -11.00
N ASP A 274 7.85 -28.73 -11.28
CA ASP A 274 7.58 -29.75 -10.26
C ASP A 274 8.87 -30.14 -9.51
N GLU A 275 9.98 -30.33 -10.24
CA GLU A 275 11.29 -30.54 -9.63
C GLU A 275 11.72 -29.33 -8.79
N ALA A 276 11.40 -28.11 -9.21
CA ALA A 276 11.71 -26.90 -8.45
C ALA A 276 10.92 -26.81 -7.16
N ALA A 277 9.64 -27.21 -7.19
CA ALA A 277 8.82 -27.31 -5.99
C ALA A 277 9.41 -28.36 -5.02
N LEU A 278 9.83 -29.53 -5.51
CA LEU A 278 10.44 -30.58 -4.69
C LEU A 278 11.82 -30.18 -4.14
N ASP A 279 12.66 -29.53 -4.94
CA ASP A 279 13.96 -28.99 -4.49
C ASP A 279 13.77 -27.92 -3.42
N PHE A 280 12.79 -27.03 -3.62
CA PHE A 280 12.41 -26.03 -2.61
C PHE A 280 11.98 -26.69 -1.29
N VAL A 281 11.14 -27.72 -1.35
CA VAL A 281 10.74 -28.51 -0.16
C VAL A 281 11.96 -29.13 0.54
N ALA A 282 12.89 -29.69 -0.22
CA ALA A 282 14.10 -30.31 0.33
C ALA A 282 15.02 -29.27 1.02
N LEU A 283 15.16 -28.09 0.43
CA LEU A 283 15.90 -26.97 1.02
C LEU A 283 15.27 -26.48 2.33
N GLU A 284 13.95 -26.34 2.37
CA GLU A 284 13.25 -25.93 3.60
C GLU A 284 13.37 -26.99 4.71
N LYS A 285 13.26 -28.28 4.38
CA LYS A 285 13.45 -29.37 5.35
C LYS A 285 14.88 -29.46 5.88
N THR A 286 15.89 -29.26 5.03
CA THR A 286 17.30 -29.28 5.45
C THR A 286 17.67 -28.06 6.29
N ALA A 287 17.13 -26.87 5.97
CA ALA A 287 17.28 -25.67 6.79
C ALA A 287 16.66 -25.85 8.20
N LYS A 288 15.54 -26.56 8.29
CA LYS A 288 14.88 -26.92 9.56
C LYS A 288 15.67 -27.94 10.38
N ALA A 289 16.26 -28.96 9.76
CA ALA A 289 17.02 -29.99 10.46
C ALA A 289 18.30 -29.48 11.16
N GLN A 290 18.71 -28.23 10.92
CA GLN A 290 19.90 -27.59 11.48
C GLN A 290 19.58 -26.45 12.51
N GLU A 291 18.45 -26.47 13.24
CA GLU A 291 17.88 -25.41 14.13
C GLU A 291 18.83 -24.66 15.10
N PRO A 292 18.45 -23.50 15.72
CA PRO A 292 17.49 -22.44 15.39
C PRO A 292 18.22 -21.12 14.98
N SER A 293 19.52 -21.21 14.67
CA SER A 293 20.41 -20.08 14.40
C SER A 293 20.30 -19.51 12.97
N VAL A 294 19.83 -20.33 12.02
CA VAL A 294 19.87 -20.03 10.58
C VAL A 294 18.58 -19.38 10.07
N PHE A 295 17.47 -19.52 10.81
CA PHE A 295 16.16 -18.93 10.45
C PHE A 295 16.20 -17.40 10.33
N SER A 296 17.06 -16.72 11.09
CA SER A 296 17.24 -15.27 11.00
C SER A 296 17.97 -14.87 9.72
N LYS A 297 18.93 -15.67 9.25
CA LYS A 297 19.77 -15.34 8.08
C LYS A 297 19.08 -15.66 6.76
N LEU A 298 18.32 -16.75 6.64
CA LEU A 298 17.59 -17.04 5.40
C LEU A 298 16.37 -16.12 5.25
N LYS A 299 15.61 -15.90 6.33
CA LYS A 299 14.51 -14.93 6.37
C LYS A 299 15.01 -13.51 6.12
N ALA A 300 16.15 -13.10 6.69
CA ALA A 300 16.75 -11.78 6.43
C ALA A 300 17.43 -11.67 5.06
N LYS A 301 17.98 -12.74 4.48
CA LYS A 301 18.59 -12.69 3.14
C LYS A 301 17.50 -12.69 2.07
N ILE A 302 16.42 -13.44 2.25
CA ILE A 302 15.21 -13.38 1.42
C ILE A 302 14.51 -12.02 1.58
N LEU A 303 14.31 -11.49 2.81
CA LEU A 303 13.78 -10.13 3.04
C LEU A 303 14.69 -8.99 2.54
N ASN A 304 16.01 -9.10 2.65
CA ASN A 304 16.93 -8.08 2.14
C ASN A 304 17.06 -8.14 0.61
N LEU A 305 16.90 -9.32 0.00
CA LEU A 305 16.77 -9.48 -1.46
C LEU A 305 15.41 -8.97 -1.98
N PHE A 306 14.38 -8.86 -1.13
CA PHE A 306 13.15 -8.13 -1.44
C PHE A 306 13.34 -6.59 -1.41
N LYS A 307 14.41 -6.07 -0.80
CA LYS A 307 14.77 -4.63 -0.84
C LYS A 307 15.80 -4.26 -1.91
N TYR A 308 16.68 -5.18 -2.30
CA TYR A 308 17.84 -4.85 -3.14
C TYR A 308 17.54 -4.78 -4.66
N ASN A 309 16.44 -5.39 -5.12
CA ASN A 309 16.01 -5.28 -6.52
C ASN A 309 15.10 -4.06 -6.81
N GLU A 310 14.83 -3.20 -5.82
CA GLU A 310 14.08 -1.94 -6.01
C GLU A 310 14.96 -0.72 -6.34
N TYR A 311 16.27 -0.91 -6.48
CA TYR A 311 17.23 0.19 -6.72
C TYR A 311 17.97 0.10 -8.07
N ASN A 312 17.62 -0.85 -8.94
CA ASN A 312 18.15 -0.92 -10.31
C ASN A 312 17.02 -1.17 -11.31
N LYS A 313 16.14 -0.18 -11.47
CA LYS A 313 15.45 0.19 -12.71
C LYS A 313 14.86 1.58 -12.55
#